data_AF-A0A934T379-F1
#
_entry.id   AF-A0A934T379-F1
#
_cell.length_a   1.000
_cell.length_b   1.000
_cell.length_c   1.000
_cell.angle_alpha   90.00
_cell.angle_beta   90.00
_cell.angle_gamma   90.00
#
_symmetry.space_group_name_H-M   'P 1'
#
loop_
_entity.id
_entity.type
_entity.pdbx_description
1 polymer ?
#
loop_
_entity_poly.entity_id
_entity_poly.type
_entity_poly.pdbx_seq_one_letter_code
_entity_poly.pdbx_strand_id
1 'polypeptide(L)'
;MPNYQVVGTGRDTGRLRKRVYTCASETDARLQAEIDGTLVSSVYELAPEPPTPGQLDCARNLGIRIPDGVSGDELSDLISLETWKDKIASPELKSMADAFGVAHTRYTGKKLMFKQIFMCLSVAGRERNLAAWFAYRVYREMVGGAYGSKIAGPGDEAIQRVAAMLAGDTSVMQSIRRYRGDDLIWFGKCSSPSGAVHQGGSNRTTAYKRASELLRPTVAAEQRAETLERAHRERERPPPPPVKIAEEPWRSPPSPTAKGCLPVLLIGFSVIFMLAAVTSSLVTR
;
A
#
# COMPACT_ATOMS: atom_id res chain seq x y z
N MET A 1 13.40 15.52 0.48
CA MET A 1 14.21 15.84 1.69
C MET A 1 15.01 17.09 1.39
N PRO A 2 15.21 18.00 2.36
CA PRO A 2 16.00 19.21 2.16
C PRO A 2 17.48 18.87 1.89
N ASN A 3 18.13 19.79 1.18
CA ASN A 3 19.57 19.75 0.94
C ASN A 3 20.24 20.75 1.86
N TYR A 4 21.28 20.32 2.58
CA TYR A 4 22.06 21.18 3.45
C TYR A 4 23.49 21.32 2.92
N GLN A 5 23.93 22.56 2.70
CA GLN A 5 25.33 22.86 2.45
C GLN A 5 26.06 23.00 3.78
N VAL A 6 27.01 22.12 4.02
CA VAL A 6 27.91 22.17 5.18
C VAL A 6 29.26 22.74 4.75
N VAL A 7 29.70 23.77 5.46
CA VAL A 7 31.02 24.39 5.30
C VAL A 7 31.86 24.08 6.54
N GLY A 8 33.10 23.66 6.33
CA GLY A 8 33.99 23.30 7.42
C GLY A 8 35.42 23.07 6.95
N THR A 9 36.22 22.42 7.79
CA THR A 9 37.61 22.03 7.48
C THR A 9 37.80 20.53 7.60
N GLY A 10 38.64 19.94 6.74
CA GLY A 10 38.97 18.52 6.86
C GLY A 10 39.83 18.27 8.09
N ARG A 11 39.40 17.37 8.98
CA ARG A 11 40.05 17.04 10.25
C ARG A 11 41.55 16.75 10.08
N ASP A 12 41.90 15.98 9.05
CA ASP A 12 43.29 15.53 8.83
C ASP A 12 44.10 16.47 7.94
N THR A 13 43.44 17.33 7.17
CA THR A 13 44.10 18.11 6.10
C THR A 13 44.13 19.61 6.37
N GLY A 14 43.31 20.10 7.31
CA GLY A 14 43.07 21.52 7.56
C GLY A 14 42.44 22.29 6.39
N ARG A 15 42.16 21.63 5.25
CA ARG A 15 41.64 22.28 4.05
C ARG A 15 40.15 22.59 4.19
N LEU A 16 39.74 23.74 3.67
CA LEU A 16 38.33 24.11 3.58
C LEU A 16 37.56 23.11 2.71
N ARG A 17 36.37 22.73 3.19
CA ARG A 17 35.44 21.82 2.53
C ARG A 17 34.06 22.48 2.46
N LYS A 18 33.42 22.32 1.30
CA LYS A 18 31.99 22.58 1.10
C LYS A 18 31.36 21.31 0.56
N ARG A 19 30.38 20.77 1.28
CA ARG A 19 29.67 19.54 0.90
C ARG A 19 28.17 19.78 1.00
N VAL A 20 27.41 19.07 0.17
CA VAL A 20 25.95 19.09 0.21
C VAL A 20 25.47 17.72 0.66
N TYR A 21 24.60 17.71 1.66
CA TYR A 21 24.01 16.52 2.24
C TYR A 21 22.50 16.57 2.13
N THR A 22 21.89 15.51 1.60
CA THR A 22 20.44 15.34 1.56
C THR A 22 20.00 14.56 2.78
N CYS A 23 19.34 15.22 3.74
CA CYS A 23 18.94 14.61 5.01
C CYS A 23 17.75 15.34 5.63
N ALA A 24 17.21 14.81 6.74
CA ALA A 24 15.93 15.27 7.29
C ALA A 24 16.07 16.56 8.12
N SER A 25 17.26 16.79 8.67
CA SER A 25 17.54 17.91 9.56
C SER A 25 18.97 18.42 9.44
N GLU A 26 19.18 19.66 9.87
CA GLU A 26 20.51 20.25 10.00
C GLU A 26 21.43 19.41 10.91
N THR A 27 20.86 18.82 11.97
CA THR A 27 21.59 17.94 12.90
C THR A 27 22.13 16.70 12.19
N ASP A 28 21.32 16.08 11.32
CA ASP A 28 21.75 14.93 10.52
C ASP A 28 22.83 15.33 9.52
N ALA A 29 22.71 16.51 8.90
CA ALA A 29 23.72 17.03 7.97
C ALA A 29 25.07 17.22 8.68
N ARG A 30 25.05 17.77 9.89
CA ARG A 30 26.23 17.98 10.72
C ARG A 30 26.87 16.64 11.10
N LEU A 31 26.07 15.67 11.56
CA LEU A 31 26.57 14.34 11.92
C LEU A 31 27.21 13.63 10.73
N GLN A 32 26.58 13.66 9.55
CA GLN A 32 27.16 13.08 8.34
C GLN A 32 28.48 13.76 7.94
N ALA A 33 28.55 15.09 8.04
CA ALA A 33 29.77 15.83 7.77
C ALA A 33 30.91 15.47 8.74
N GLU A 34 30.60 15.26 10.03
CA GLU A 34 31.57 14.84 11.03
C GLU A 34 32.09 13.41 10.79
N ILE A 35 31.21 12.48 10.40
CA ILE A 35 31.56 11.11 10.00
C ILE A 35 32.50 11.13 8.79
N ASP A 36 32.27 12.03 7.84
CA ASP A 36 33.14 12.29 6.68
C ASP A 36 34.48 12.98 7.03
N GLY A 37 34.75 13.18 8.31
CA GLY A 37 35.97 13.82 8.80
C GLY A 37 35.99 15.33 8.54
N THR A 38 34.83 16.00 8.48
CA THR A 38 34.72 17.45 8.36
C THR A 38 34.39 18.08 9.71
N LEU A 39 35.23 18.99 10.18
CA LEU A 39 34.95 19.85 11.32
C LEU A 39 34.02 20.96 10.86
N VAL A 40 32.76 20.89 11.26
CA VAL A 40 31.69 21.76 10.78
C VAL A 40 31.84 23.18 11.35
N SER A 41 31.81 24.18 10.48
CA SER A 41 31.82 25.60 10.86
C SER A 41 30.45 26.25 10.69
N SER A 42 29.76 25.94 9.58
CA SER A 42 28.40 26.42 9.33
C SER A 42 27.60 25.46 8.47
N VAL A 43 26.28 25.52 8.59
CA VAL A 43 25.32 24.72 7.82
C VAL A 43 24.25 25.66 7.28
N TYR A 44 23.90 25.50 6.00
CA TYR A 44 22.88 26.29 5.32
C TYR A 44 21.89 25.36 4.63
N GLU A 45 20.60 25.56 4.83
CA GLU A 45 19.58 24.89 4.04
C GLU A 45 19.53 25.52 2.63
N LEU A 46 19.62 24.67 1.61
CA LEU A 46 19.53 25.08 0.22
C LEU A 46 18.08 25.02 -0.24
N ALA A 47 17.68 26.05 -1.01
CA ALA A 47 16.39 26.03 -1.68
C ALA A 47 16.29 24.80 -2.62
N PRO A 48 15.10 24.20 -2.79
CA PRO A 48 14.90 23.12 -3.73
C PRO A 48 15.29 23.53 -5.15
N GLU A 49 15.96 22.63 -5.87
CA GLU A 49 16.34 22.90 -7.26
C GLU A 49 15.09 23.01 -8.15
N PRO A 50 15.02 24.02 -9.04
CA PRO A 50 13.92 24.15 -9.97
C PRO A 50 13.95 23.00 -10.99
N PRO A 51 12.81 22.71 -11.66
CA PRO A 51 12.78 21.67 -12.67
C PRO A 51 13.65 22.00 -13.88
N THR A 52 14.33 20.98 -14.39
CA THR A 52 15.14 21.08 -15.61
C THR A 52 14.26 21.32 -16.83
N PRO A 53 14.79 21.94 -17.91
CA PRO A 53 14.06 22.10 -19.17
C PRO A 53 13.49 20.78 -19.71
N GLY A 54 14.24 19.69 -19.61
CA GLY A 54 13.78 18.37 -20.04
C GLY A 54 12.59 17.82 -19.24
N GLN A 55 12.54 18.07 -17.92
CA GLN A 55 11.37 17.71 -17.11
C GLN A 55 10.14 18.56 -17.49
N LEU A 56 10.33 19.86 -17.74
CA LEU A 56 9.25 20.75 -18.17
C LEU A 56 8.67 20.33 -19.52
N ASP A 57 9.52 19.99 -20.49
CA ASP A 57 9.10 19.50 -21.80
C ASP A 57 8.38 18.14 -21.68
N CYS A 58 8.91 17.22 -20.89
CA CYS A 58 8.28 15.92 -20.62
C CYS A 58 6.89 16.08 -20.00
N ALA A 59 6.75 16.91 -18.96
CA ALA A 59 5.48 17.18 -18.31
C ALA A 59 4.45 17.80 -19.27
N ARG A 60 4.87 18.76 -20.11
CA ARG A 60 4.01 19.36 -21.15
C ARG A 60 3.53 18.31 -22.17
N ASN A 61 4.41 17.43 -22.63
CA ASN A 61 4.07 16.36 -23.57
C ASN A 61 3.09 15.33 -22.98
N LEU A 62 3.16 15.10 -21.68
CA LEU A 62 2.22 14.25 -20.94
C LEU A 62 0.91 14.97 -20.59
N GLY A 63 0.77 16.26 -20.91
CA GLY A 63 -0.42 17.06 -20.57
C GLY A 63 -0.56 17.37 -19.08
N ILE A 64 0.53 17.29 -18.31
CA ILE A 64 0.53 17.56 -16.88
C ILE A 64 0.47 19.06 -16.65
N ARG A 65 -0.53 19.52 -15.87
CA ARG A 65 -0.57 20.90 -15.39
C ARG A 65 0.49 21.07 -14.29
N ILE A 66 1.54 21.81 -14.61
CA ILE A 66 2.67 22.06 -13.69
C ILE A 66 2.23 23.07 -12.63
N PRO A 67 2.27 22.71 -11.32
CA PRO A 67 1.99 23.66 -10.24
C PRO A 67 3.07 24.73 -10.11
N ASP A 68 2.69 25.92 -9.64
CA ASP A 68 3.64 27.00 -9.38
C ASP A 68 4.61 26.62 -8.24
N GLY A 69 5.88 26.97 -8.41
CA GLY A 69 6.92 26.74 -7.40
C GLY A 69 7.28 25.27 -7.17
N VAL A 70 6.91 24.36 -8.08
CA VAL A 70 7.26 22.94 -7.99
C VAL A 70 8.78 22.75 -8.13
N SER A 71 9.39 21.89 -7.30
CA SER A 71 10.80 21.53 -7.44
C SER A 71 11.02 20.50 -8.56
N GLY A 72 12.27 20.28 -8.97
CA GLY A 72 12.61 19.24 -9.94
C GLY A 72 12.23 17.83 -9.48
N ASP A 73 12.40 17.52 -8.19
CA ASP A 73 11.99 16.25 -7.60
C ASP A 73 10.46 16.08 -7.61
N GLU A 74 9.74 17.14 -7.24
CA GLU A 74 8.28 17.13 -7.26
C GLU A 74 7.72 16.97 -8.68
N LEU A 75 8.34 17.61 -9.68
CA LEU A 75 7.94 17.43 -11.07
C LEU A 75 8.25 16.02 -11.57
N SER A 76 9.36 15.42 -11.13
CA SER A 76 9.69 14.03 -11.45
C SER A 76 8.66 13.04 -10.88
N ASP A 77 8.20 13.30 -9.66
CA ASP A 77 7.14 12.50 -9.04
C ASP A 77 5.80 12.67 -9.75
N LEU A 78 5.44 13.89 -10.17
CA LEU A 78 4.25 14.14 -11.00
C LEU A 78 4.31 13.41 -12.34
N ILE A 79 5.45 13.44 -13.03
CA ILE A 79 5.68 12.69 -14.27
C ILE A 79 5.53 11.19 -14.02
N SER A 80 6.08 10.68 -12.91
CA SER A 80 6.00 9.27 -12.54
C SER A 80 4.57 8.83 -12.23
N LEU A 81 3.80 9.65 -11.52
CA LEU A 81 2.37 9.42 -11.25
C LEU A 81 1.59 9.22 -12.55
N GLU A 82 1.76 10.14 -13.50
CA GLU A 82 1.04 10.12 -14.78
C GLU A 82 1.48 8.93 -15.65
N THR A 83 2.79 8.69 -15.72
CA THR A 83 3.37 7.60 -16.52
C THR A 83 2.92 6.23 -16.03
N TRP A 84 2.84 6.02 -14.71
CA TRP A 84 2.50 4.71 -14.12
C TRP A 84 1.03 4.57 -13.75
N LYS A 85 0.20 5.58 -14.05
CA LYS A 85 -1.20 5.69 -13.62
C LYS A 85 -1.34 5.36 -12.13
N ASP A 86 -0.44 5.93 -11.34
CA ASP A 86 -0.34 5.69 -9.91
C ASP A 86 -1.18 6.72 -9.14
N LYS A 87 -1.40 6.47 -7.85
CA LYS A 87 -2.10 7.38 -6.93
C LYS A 87 -1.10 7.94 -5.94
N ILE A 88 -1.29 9.19 -5.54
CA ILE A 88 -0.50 9.82 -4.47
C ILE A 88 -0.53 8.94 -3.22
N ALA A 89 0.64 8.74 -2.60
CA ALA A 89 0.77 8.00 -1.36
C ALA A 89 -0.06 8.63 -0.23
N SER A 90 -0.73 7.79 0.56
CA SER A 90 -1.51 8.28 1.70
C SER A 90 -0.61 8.84 2.81
N PRO A 91 -1.12 9.73 3.68
CA PRO A 91 -0.35 10.28 4.80
C PRO A 91 0.26 9.20 5.71
N GLU A 92 -0.45 8.10 5.94
CA GLU A 92 0.04 6.99 6.77
C GLU A 92 1.23 6.30 6.13
N LEU A 93 1.21 6.10 4.80
CA LEU A 93 2.33 5.51 4.09
C LEU A 93 3.54 6.44 4.08
N LYS A 94 3.33 7.75 3.95
CA LYS A 94 4.39 8.77 4.06
C LYS A 94 5.01 8.77 5.46
N SER A 95 4.20 8.71 6.50
CA SER A 95 4.69 8.60 7.88
C SER A 95 5.52 7.32 8.11
N MET A 96 5.13 6.20 7.50
CA MET A 96 5.96 4.98 7.53
C MET A 96 7.28 5.15 6.77
N ALA A 97 7.27 5.85 5.63
CA ALA A 97 8.47 6.18 4.88
C ALA A 97 9.42 7.05 5.71
N ASP A 98 8.88 8.07 6.40
CA ASP A 98 9.64 8.94 7.31
C ASP A 98 10.28 8.12 8.44
N ALA A 99 9.53 7.20 9.05
CA ALA A 99 10.05 6.32 10.11
C ALA A 99 11.21 5.41 9.65
N PHE A 100 11.28 5.11 8.34
CA PHE A 100 12.39 4.36 7.75
C PHE A 100 13.48 5.27 7.16
N GLY A 101 13.33 6.59 7.21
CA GLY A 101 14.27 7.55 6.63
C GLY A 101 14.24 7.56 5.09
N VAL A 102 13.08 7.31 4.50
CA VAL A 102 12.88 7.28 3.04
C VAL A 102 12.41 8.65 2.58
N ALA A 103 13.19 9.28 1.69
CA ALA A 103 12.84 10.56 1.09
C ALA A 103 11.57 10.45 0.22
N HIS A 104 10.68 11.42 0.35
CA HIS A 104 9.52 11.58 -0.54
C HIS A 104 9.15 13.06 -0.72
N THR A 105 8.28 13.31 -1.68
CA THR A 105 7.64 14.61 -1.93
C THR A 105 6.13 14.51 -1.70
N ARG A 106 5.44 15.66 -1.77
CA ARG A 106 3.97 15.67 -1.70
C ARG A 106 3.31 14.88 -2.83
N TYR A 107 3.97 14.72 -3.97
CA TYR A 107 3.46 14.03 -5.16
C TYR A 107 3.95 12.59 -5.31
N THR A 108 4.75 12.06 -4.39
CA THR A 108 5.24 10.68 -4.54
C THR A 108 4.08 9.67 -4.60
N GLY A 109 4.10 8.84 -5.64
CA GLY A 109 3.09 7.80 -5.87
C GLY A 109 3.20 6.62 -4.91
N LYS A 110 2.09 5.92 -4.68
CA LYS A 110 1.99 4.76 -3.81
C LYS A 110 2.94 3.64 -4.25
N LYS A 111 2.96 3.27 -5.53
CA LYS A 111 3.85 2.21 -6.05
C LYS A 111 5.32 2.60 -5.89
N LEU A 112 5.65 3.85 -6.23
CA LEU A 112 7.01 4.37 -6.09
C LEU A 112 7.46 4.34 -4.62
N MET A 113 6.62 4.78 -3.71
CA MET A 113 6.90 4.79 -2.27
C MET A 113 7.16 3.37 -1.74
N PHE A 114 6.33 2.40 -2.12
CA PHE A 114 6.53 0.98 -1.75
C PHE A 114 7.87 0.44 -2.25
N LYS A 115 8.23 0.76 -3.50
CA LYS A 115 9.53 0.42 -4.08
C LYS A 115 10.68 1.07 -3.30
N GLN A 116 10.59 2.36 -3.00
CA GLN A 116 11.63 3.10 -2.27
C GLN A 116 11.82 2.57 -0.85
N ILE A 117 10.75 2.33 -0.10
CA ILE A 117 10.81 1.71 1.24
C ILE A 117 11.51 0.36 1.14
N PHE A 118 11.08 -0.52 0.23
CA PHE A 118 11.67 -1.85 0.11
C PHE A 118 13.16 -1.81 -0.25
N MET A 119 13.56 -0.95 -1.20
CA MET A 119 14.96 -0.80 -1.58
C MET A 119 15.81 -0.29 -0.41
N CYS A 120 15.33 0.73 0.30
CA CYS A 120 16.00 1.29 1.48
C CYS A 120 16.20 0.25 2.59
N LEU A 121 15.23 -0.66 2.77
CA LEU A 121 15.29 -1.70 3.77
C LEU A 121 16.05 -2.96 3.34
N SER A 122 16.30 -3.13 2.03
CA SER A 122 16.99 -4.32 1.50
C SER A 122 18.50 -4.31 1.71
N VAL A 123 19.07 -3.20 2.18
CA VAL A 123 20.49 -3.03 2.50
C VAL A 123 20.89 -3.87 3.72
N ALA A 124 22.14 -4.35 3.77
CA ALA A 124 22.69 -5.08 4.90
C ALA A 124 22.60 -4.26 6.20
N GLY A 125 22.30 -4.93 7.32
CA GLY A 125 22.11 -4.29 8.64
C GLY A 125 20.69 -3.77 8.88
N ARG A 126 19.78 -3.89 7.90
CA ARG A 126 18.37 -3.45 7.98
C ARG A 126 17.39 -4.63 7.96
N GLU A 127 17.88 -5.86 8.19
CA GLU A 127 17.11 -7.11 8.09
C GLU A 127 15.84 -7.08 8.93
N ARG A 128 15.93 -6.62 10.18
CA ARG A 128 14.77 -6.53 11.08
C ARG A 128 13.72 -5.54 10.58
N ASN A 129 14.15 -4.41 10.01
CA ASN A 129 13.23 -3.41 9.46
C ASN A 129 12.56 -3.94 8.18
N LEU A 130 13.32 -4.62 7.31
CA LEU A 130 12.77 -5.28 6.13
C LEU A 130 11.75 -6.36 6.50
N ALA A 131 12.08 -7.18 7.50
CA ALA A 131 11.19 -8.21 8.02
C ALA A 131 9.92 -7.61 8.64
N ALA A 132 10.03 -6.50 9.38
CA ALA A 132 8.89 -5.79 9.96
C ALA A 132 7.98 -5.19 8.89
N TRP A 133 8.56 -4.54 7.87
CA TRP A 133 7.81 -4.05 6.72
C TRP A 133 7.06 -5.19 6.03
N PHE A 134 7.76 -6.28 5.70
CA PHE A 134 7.16 -7.45 5.05
C PHE A 134 6.04 -8.07 5.90
N ALA A 135 6.28 -8.31 7.20
CA ALA A 135 5.30 -8.87 8.12
C ALA A 135 4.05 -7.98 8.24
N TYR A 136 4.22 -6.66 8.32
CA TYR A 136 3.10 -5.72 8.31
C TYR A 136 2.29 -5.82 7.01
N ARG A 137 2.94 -5.96 5.85
CA ARG A 137 2.23 -6.15 4.57
C ARG A 137 1.44 -7.45 4.54
N VAL A 138 2.01 -8.55 5.04
CA VAL A 138 1.30 -9.84 5.17
C VAL A 138 0.12 -9.72 6.14
N TYR A 139 0.30 -9.05 7.27
CA TYR A 139 -0.79 -8.79 8.21
C TYR A 139 -1.94 -8.03 7.54
N ARG A 140 -1.64 -6.93 6.83
CA ARG A 140 -2.67 -6.13 6.13
C ARG A 140 -3.44 -6.95 5.11
N GLU A 141 -2.80 -7.90 4.43
CA GLU A 141 -3.49 -8.86 3.54
C GLU A 141 -4.44 -9.76 4.34
N MET A 142 -3.97 -10.34 5.46
CA MET A 142 -4.77 -11.28 6.28
C MET A 142 -6.02 -10.65 6.89
N VAL A 143 -5.99 -9.35 7.19
CA VAL A 143 -7.16 -8.59 7.71
C VAL A 143 -7.95 -7.91 6.59
N GLY A 144 -7.70 -8.24 5.32
CA GLY A 144 -8.43 -7.69 4.17
C GLY A 144 -8.22 -6.18 3.97
N GLY A 145 -7.14 -5.62 4.47
CA GLY A 145 -6.79 -4.21 4.32
C GLY A 145 -7.68 -3.24 5.09
N ALA A 146 -8.52 -3.70 6.02
CA ALA A 146 -9.49 -2.89 6.75
C ALA A 146 -8.88 -1.60 7.34
N TYR A 147 -9.56 -0.46 7.16
CA TYR A 147 -9.12 0.85 7.64
C TYR A 147 -9.12 0.97 9.19
N GLY A 148 -9.83 0.08 9.89
CA GLY A 148 -9.91 0.03 11.35
C GLY A 148 -9.03 -1.03 12.01
N SER A 149 -8.06 -1.60 11.30
CA SER A 149 -7.17 -2.64 11.84
C SER A 149 -6.39 -2.12 13.05
N LYS A 150 -6.24 -2.94 14.10
CA LYS A 150 -5.60 -2.53 15.36
C LYS A 150 -4.11 -2.19 15.21
N ILE A 151 -3.43 -2.84 14.26
CA ILE A 151 -2.01 -2.60 13.99
C ILE A 151 -1.87 -1.49 12.94
N ALA A 152 -1.37 -0.34 13.38
CA ALA A 152 -1.22 0.83 12.52
C ALA A 152 -0.02 0.74 11.56
N GLY A 153 1.05 0.01 11.93
CA GLY A 153 2.28 0.02 11.14
C GLY A 153 3.31 -1.02 11.56
N PRO A 154 4.48 -1.02 10.89
CA PRO A 154 5.56 -1.97 11.12
C PRO A 154 6.27 -1.80 12.48
N GLY A 155 6.09 -0.65 13.15
CA GLY A 155 6.63 -0.41 14.49
C GLY A 155 5.86 -1.09 15.63
N ASP A 156 4.68 -1.65 15.35
CA ASP A 156 3.86 -2.32 16.35
C ASP A 156 4.57 -3.53 16.99
N GLU A 157 4.39 -3.73 18.29
CA GLU A 157 5.08 -4.78 19.05
C GLU A 157 4.83 -6.19 18.49
N ALA A 158 3.60 -6.49 18.05
CA ALA A 158 3.28 -7.80 17.49
C ALA A 158 4.03 -8.01 16.17
N ILE A 159 4.10 -6.97 15.33
CA ILE A 159 4.87 -7.02 14.09
C ILE A 159 6.37 -7.15 14.39
N GLN A 160 6.89 -6.42 15.37
CA GLN A 160 8.30 -6.45 15.75
C GLN A 160 8.74 -7.82 16.30
N ARG A 161 7.87 -8.52 17.04
CA ARG A 161 8.13 -9.90 17.48
C ARG A 161 8.25 -10.86 16.28
N VAL A 162 7.30 -10.78 15.35
CA VAL A 162 7.36 -11.58 14.11
C VAL A 162 8.59 -11.23 13.29
N ALA A 163 8.91 -9.95 13.16
CA ALA A 163 10.07 -9.45 12.43
C ALA A 163 11.39 -10.02 12.97
N ALA A 164 11.55 -10.08 14.30
CA ALA A 164 12.73 -10.67 14.92
C ALA A 164 12.88 -12.16 14.58
N MET A 165 11.78 -12.92 14.57
CA MET A 165 11.79 -14.33 14.19
C MET A 165 12.12 -14.54 12.70
N LEU A 166 11.56 -13.70 11.81
CA LEU A 166 11.83 -13.78 10.37
C LEU A 166 13.28 -13.37 10.05
N ALA A 167 13.79 -12.33 10.71
CA ALA A 167 15.15 -11.84 10.50
C ALA A 167 16.23 -12.84 10.93
N GLY A 168 15.92 -13.71 11.90
CA GLY A 168 16.80 -14.81 12.32
C GLY A 168 16.84 -16.00 11.36
N ASP A 169 15.95 -16.06 10.36
CA ASP A 169 15.89 -17.15 9.38
C ASP A 169 16.43 -16.69 8.02
N THR A 170 17.65 -17.13 7.70
CA THR A 170 18.34 -16.77 6.46
C THR A 170 17.57 -17.18 5.20
N SER A 171 16.90 -18.33 5.20
CA SER A 171 16.12 -18.81 4.05
C SER A 171 14.89 -17.94 3.80
N VAL A 172 14.22 -17.54 4.88
CA VAL A 172 13.11 -16.58 4.85
C VAL A 172 13.59 -15.23 4.34
N MET A 173 14.70 -14.69 4.86
CA MET A 173 15.23 -13.39 4.44
C MET A 173 15.65 -13.37 2.97
N GLN A 174 16.31 -14.44 2.48
CA GLN A 174 16.57 -14.61 1.05
C GLN A 174 15.27 -14.64 0.24
N SER A 175 14.22 -15.28 0.76
CA SER A 175 12.92 -15.29 0.11
C SER A 175 12.23 -13.92 0.12
N ILE A 176 12.38 -13.10 1.16
CA ILE A 176 11.84 -11.72 1.21
C ILE A 176 12.55 -10.85 0.17
N ARG A 177 13.87 -10.95 0.06
CA ARG A 177 14.67 -10.15 -0.89
C ARG A 177 14.38 -10.42 -2.37
N ARG A 178 13.68 -11.51 -2.70
CA ARG A 178 13.24 -11.82 -4.08
C ARG A 178 11.98 -11.08 -4.52
N TYR A 179 11.26 -10.44 -3.60
CA TYR A 179 10.11 -9.62 -3.97
C TYR A 179 10.58 -8.32 -4.62
N ARG A 180 9.72 -7.72 -5.45
CA ARG A 180 9.85 -6.31 -5.79
C ARG A 180 9.04 -5.49 -4.79
N GLY A 181 9.49 -4.28 -4.48
CA GLY A 181 8.79 -3.46 -3.48
C GLY A 181 7.37 -3.10 -3.88
N ASP A 182 7.11 -2.87 -5.17
CA ASP A 182 5.78 -2.62 -5.74
C ASP A 182 4.85 -3.84 -5.67
N ASP A 183 5.40 -5.06 -5.60
CA ASP A 183 4.62 -6.28 -5.42
C ASP A 183 4.01 -6.39 -4.01
N LEU A 184 4.53 -5.65 -3.02
CA LEU A 184 4.08 -5.75 -1.63
C LEU A 184 2.83 -4.91 -1.32
N ILE A 185 2.24 -4.26 -2.34
CA ILE A 185 0.98 -3.53 -2.16
C ILE A 185 -0.15 -4.51 -1.81
N TRP A 186 -0.22 -5.67 -2.47
CA TRP A 186 -1.16 -6.76 -2.19
C TRP A 186 -0.52 -8.11 -2.53
N PHE A 187 -1.07 -9.22 -2.03
CA PHE A 187 -0.58 -10.55 -2.38
C PHE A 187 -1.56 -11.33 -3.26
N GLY A 188 -1.02 -12.21 -4.11
CA GLY A 188 -1.81 -13.04 -5.01
C GLY A 188 -2.36 -12.28 -6.22
N LYS A 189 -3.59 -12.62 -6.62
CA LYS A 189 -4.26 -12.07 -7.80
C LYS A 189 -5.37 -11.12 -7.37
N CYS A 190 -5.45 -9.97 -8.01
CA CYS A 190 -6.55 -9.01 -7.85
C CYS A 190 -7.19 -8.74 -9.20
N SER A 191 -8.52 -8.80 -9.26
CA SER A 191 -9.28 -8.47 -10.47
C SER A 191 -9.73 -7.01 -10.41
N SER A 192 -9.46 -6.24 -11.45
CA SER A 192 -10.00 -4.89 -11.59
C SER A 192 -11.52 -4.93 -11.85
N PRO A 193 -12.25 -3.82 -11.64
CA PRO A 193 -13.64 -3.70 -12.07
C PRO A 193 -13.86 -3.93 -13.56
N SER A 194 -12.81 -3.73 -14.39
CA SER A 194 -12.82 -4.03 -15.83
C SER A 194 -12.54 -5.50 -16.16
N GLY A 195 -12.34 -6.36 -15.16
CA GLY A 195 -12.06 -7.79 -15.34
C GLY A 195 -10.59 -8.14 -15.60
N ALA A 196 -9.68 -7.16 -15.64
CA ALA A 196 -8.26 -7.41 -15.80
C ALA A 196 -7.67 -8.02 -14.52
N VAL A 197 -6.88 -9.09 -14.67
CA VAL A 197 -6.22 -9.75 -13.54
C VAL A 197 -4.81 -9.20 -13.37
N HIS A 198 -4.56 -8.60 -12.20
CA HIS A 198 -3.26 -8.10 -11.80
C HIS A 198 -2.62 -9.07 -10.80
N GLN A 199 -1.31 -9.30 -10.95
CA GLN A 199 -0.53 -10.12 -10.04
C GLN A 199 0.28 -9.23 -9.11
N GLY A 200 0.15 -9.47 -7.80
CA GLY A 200 0.99 -8.85 -6.77
C GLY A 200 2.01 -9.83 -6.23
N GLY A 201 2.45 -9.60 -4.99
CA GLY A 201 3.41 -10.45 -4.30
C GLY A 201 2.92 -11.89 -4.21
N SER A 202 3.80 -12.85 -4.49
CA SER A 202 3.42 -14.27 -4.37
C SER A 202 3.08 -14.62 -2.93
N ASN A 203 1.92 -15.24 -2.68
CA ASN A 203 1.54 -15.78 -1.37
C ASN A 203 1.99 -17.24 -1.17
N ARG A 204 2.77 -17.79 -2.12
CA ARG A 204 3.23 -19.18 -2.11
C ARG A 204 4.66 -19.36 -1.60
N THR A 205 5.37 -18.26 -1.39
CA THR A 205 6.79 -18.28 -0.98
C THR A 205 6.96 -18.75 0.45
N THR A 206 8.17 -19.21 0.78
CA THR A 206 8.57 -19.53 2.16
C THR A 206 8.38 -18.33 3.09
N ALA A 207 8.78 -17.14 2.64
CA ALA A 207 8.61 -15.89 3.41
C ALA A 207 7.15 -15.62 3.77
N TYR A 208 6.25 -15.64 2.79
CA TYR A 208 4.83 -15.36 3.03
C TYR A 208 4.22 -16.40 3.96
N LYS A 209 4.46 -17.70 3.69
CA LYS A 209 3.93 -18.79 4.51
C LYS A 209 4.38 -18.66 5.96
N ARG A 210 5.67 -18.43 6.18
CA ARG A 210 6.22 -18.28 7.53
C ARG A 210 5.69 -17.05 8.26
N ALA A 211 5.65 -15.90 7.59
CA ALA A 211 5.08 -14.68 8.17
C ALA A 211 3.60 -14.87 8.53
N SER A 212 2.81 -15.45 7.62
CA SER A 212 1.38 -15.69 7.86
C SER A 212 1.15 -16.65 9.03
N GLU A 213 1.95 -17.71 9.15
CA GLU A 213 1.89 -18.66 10.27
C GLU A 213 2.11 -17.95 11.61
N LEU A 214 3.14 -17.12 11.71
CA LEU A 214 3.46 -16.37 12.92
C LEU A 214 2.42 -15.29 13.26
N LEU A 215 1.72 -14.75 12.25
CA LEU A 215 0.69 -13.72 12.42
C LEU A 215 -0.70 -14.27 12.74
N ARG A 216 -0.99 -15.56 12.47
CA ARG A 216 -2.30 -16.18 12.72
C ARG A 216 -2.84 -15.95 14.14
N PRO A 217 -2.05 -16.12 15.22
CA PRO A 217 -2.56 -15.90 16.57
C PRO A 217 -3.03 -14.46 16.79
N THR A 218 -2.28 -13.48 16.27
CA THR A 218 -2.60 -12.05 16.36
C THR A 218 -3.90 -11.73 15.61
N VAL A 219 -4.00 -12.17 14.35
CA VAL A 219 -5.20 -11.94 13.52
C VAL A 219 -6.44 -12.61 14.13
N ALA A 220 -6.31 -13.84 14.63
CA ALA A 220 -7.41 -14.54 15.29
C ALA A 220 -7.86 -13.84 16.58
N ALA A 221 -6.95 -13.27 17.35
CA ALA A 221 -7.29 -12.50 18.55
C ALA A 221 -8.05 -11.22 18.21
N GLU A 222 -7.64 -10.51 17.16
CA GLU A 222 -8.32 -9.30 16.67
C GLU A 222 -9.75 -9.58 16.20
N GLN A 223 -9.94 -10.60 15.34
CA GLN A 223 -11.25 -10.99 14.85
C GLN A 223 -12.21 -11.43 15.97
N ARG A 224 -11.69 -12.13 16.98
CA ARG A 224 -12.48 -12.49 18.18
C ARG A 224 -12.92 -11.24 18.94
N ALA A 225 -12.01 -10.28 19.14
CA ALA A 225 -12.33 -9.03 19.82
C ALA A 225 -13.39 -8.21 19.06
N GLU A 226 -13.27 -8.08 17.73
CA GLU A 226 -14.27 -7.41 16.90
C GLU A 226 -15.64 -8.09 16.97
N THR A 227 -15.67 -9.42 16.99
CA THR A 227 -16.90 -10.20 17.11
C THR A 227 -17.58 -9.92 18.46
N LEU A 228 -16.81 -9.86 19.54
CA LEU A 228 -17.33 -9.54 20.88
C LEU A 228 -17.83 -8.09 20.97
N GLU A 229 -17.09 -7.12 20.44
CA GLU A 229 -17.51 -5.72 20.38
C GLU A 229 -18.78 -5.53 19.55
N ARG A 230 -18.91 -6.26 18.43
CA ARG A 230 -20.12 -6.26 17.61
C ARG A 230 -21.31 -6.83 18.37
N ALA A 231 -21.13 -7.96 19.06
CA ALA A 231 -22.17 -8.56 19.89
C ALA A 231 -22.62 -7.64 21.04
N HIS A 232 -21.68 -6.91 21.64
CA HIS A 232 -21.98 -5.90 22.67
C HIS A 232 -22.82 -4.75 22.10
N ARG A 233 -22.37 -4.15 20.99
CA ARG A 233 -23.10 -3.07 20.31
C ARG A 233 -24.51 -3.48 19.89
N GLU A 234 -24.69 -4.74 19.49
CA GLU A 234 -25.99 -5.27 19.10
C GLU A 234 -26.92 -5.46 20.32
N ARG A 235 -26.38 -5.86 21.48
CA ARG A 235 -27.15 -5.94 22.74
C ARG A 235 -27.55 -4.56 23.28
N GLU A 236 -26.69 -3.55 23.11
CA GLU A 236 -26.97 -2.18 23.55
C GLU A 236 -27.83 -1.40 22.55
N ARG A 237 -28.08 -1.94 21.36
CA ARG A 237 -28.88 -1.28 20.34
C ARG A 237 -30.32 -1.16 20.88
N PRO A 238 -30.86 0.07 21.05
CA PRO A 238 -32.24 0.22 21.44
C PRO A 238 -33.15 -0.46 20.40
N PRO A 239 -34.28 -1.03 20.82
CA PRO A 239 -35.22 -1.63 19.88
C PRO A 239 -35.59 -0.58 18.82
N PRO A 240 -35.76 -0.99 17.55
CA PRO A 240 -36.18 -0.06 16.52
C PRO A 240 -37.49 0.61 16.98
N PRO A 241 -37.66 1.92 16.72
CA PRO A 241 -38.91 2.58 17.06
C PRO A 241 -40.06 1.80 16.43
N PRO A 242 -41.22 1.68 17.12
CA PRO A 242 -42.36 0.98 16.57
C PRO A 242 -42.66 1.55 15.19
N VAL A 243 -42.67 0.67 14.19
CA VAL A 243 -43.04 1.04 12.82
C VAL A 243 -44.42 1.65 12.91
N LYS A 244 -44.54 2.95 12.67
CA LYS A 244 -45.85 3.58 12.45
C LYS A 244 -46.36 2.94 11.16
N ILE A 245 -47.17 1.91 11.30
CA ILE A 245 -48.03 1.44 10.22
C ILE A 245 -48.89 2.65 9.92
N ALA A 246 -48.54 3.40 8.88
CA ALA A 246 -49.47 4.36 8.33
C ALA A 246 -50.73 3.55 8.05
N GLU A 247 -51.83 3.90 8.71
CA GLU A 247 -53.13 3.32 8.42
C GLU A 247 -53.33 3.47 6.91
N GLU A 248 -53.12 2.38 6.17
CA GLU A 248 -53.48 2.39 4.76
C GLU A 248 -54.98 2.66 4.74
N PRO A 249 -55.44 3.72 4.07
CA PRO A 249 -56.85 4.00 3.97
C PRO A 249 -57.51 2.76 3.39
N TRP A 250 -58.40 2.17 4.17
CA TRP A 250 -59.19 0.98 3.84
C TRP A 250 -59.53 0.97 2.36
N ARG A 251 -58.79 0.17 1.57
CA ARG A 251 -59.16 -0.08 0.18
C ARG A 251 -60.48 -0.82 0.24
N SER A 252 -61.54 -0.15 -0.19
CA SER A 252 -62.86 -0.76 -0.34
C SER A 252 -62.73 -2.06 -1.12
N PRO A 253 -63.46 -3.12 -0.74
CA PRO A 253 -63.41 -4.39 -1.46
C PRO A 253 -63.74 -4.18 -2.94
N PRO A 254 -63.03 -4.82 -3.88
CA PRO A 254 -63.32 -4.68 -5.30
C PRO A 254 -64.75 -5.13 -5.59
N SER A 255 -65.50 -4.25 -6.25
CA SER A 255 -66.84 -4.55 -6.77
C SER A 255 -66.78 -5.71 -7.78
N PRO A 256 -67.75 -6.62 -7.79
CA PRO A 256 -67.77 -7.75 -8.72
C PRO A 256 -68.16 -7.27 -10.13
N THR A 257 -67.18 -6.89 -10.94
CA THR A 257 -67.40 -6.64 -12.37
C THR A 257 -66.86 -7.79 -13.21
N ALA A 258 -67.82 -8.49 -13.80
CA ALA A 258 -67.85 -9.03 -15.15
C ALA A 258 -66.67 -9.91 -15.62
N LYS A 259 -67.05 -11.17 -15.88
CA LYS A 259 -66.39 -12.14 -16.75
C LYS A 259 -65.90 -11.47 -18.05
N GLY A 260 -64.59 -11.49 -18.26
CA GLY A 260 -63.94 -11.08 -19.51
C GLY A 260 -62.81 -12.05 -19.84
N CYS A 261 -62.82 -12.54 -21.06
CA CYS A 261 -62.05 -13.69 -21.56
C CYS A 261 -60.52 -13.60 -21.47
N LEU A 262 -59.94 -14.78 -21.30
CA LEU A 262 -58.58 -15.26 -21.64
C LEU A 262 -57.90 -14.55 -22.85
N PRO A 263 -56.56 -14.52 -22.87
CA PRO A 263 -55.87 -15.60 -23.57
C PRO A 263 -54.70 -16.22 -22.80
N VAL A 264 -54.64 -17.55 -22.93
CA VAL A 264 -53.50 -18.42 -22.65
C VAL A 264 -52.30 -17.98 -23.50
N LEU A 265 -51.17 -17.66 -22.87
CA LEU A 265 -49.87 -17.62 -23.54
C LEU A 265 -48.98 -18.70 -22.95
N LEU A 266 -49.07 -19.88 -23.58
CA LEU A 266 -48.11 -20.97 -23.47
C LEU A 266 -46.82 -20.53 -24.16
N ILE A 267 -45.76 -20.29 -23.38
CA ILE A 267 -44.39 -20.27 -23.92
C ILE A 267 -43.67 -21.45 -23.29
N GLY A 268 -43.66 -22.55 -24.03
CA GLY A 268 -42.73 -23.66 -23.82
C GLY A 268 -41.41 -23.34 -24.49
N PHE A 269 -40.31 -23.51 -23.75
CA PHE A 269 -38.99 -23.70 -24.34
C PHE A 269 -38.28 -24.82 -23.58
N SER A 270 -38.37 -26.03 -24.15
CA SER A 270 -37.40 -27.09 -23.94
C SER A 270 -36.31 -26.92 -25.00
N VAL A 271 -35.06 -26.73 -24.59
CA VAL A 271 -33.92 -27.09 -25.44
C VAL A 271 -32.97 -27.93 -24.59
N ILE A 272 -33.01 -29.22 -24.92
CA ILE A 272 -32.03 -30.24 -24.65
C ILE A 272 -30.79 -29.91 -25.49
N PHE A 273 -29.60 -29.87 -24.89
CA PHE A 273 -28.38 -30.17 -25.65
C PHE A 273 -27.51 -31.14 -24.85
N MET A 274 -27.42 -32.33 -25.43
CA MET A 274 -26.64 -33.47 -24.99
C MET A 274 -25.22 -33.37 -25.56
N LEU A 275 -24.29 -33.97 -24.82
CA LEU A 275 -22.90 -34.33 -25.12
C LEU A 275 -22.45 -34.38 -26.59
N ALA A 276 -21.27 -33.81 -26.83
CA ALA A 276 -20.09 -34.44 -27.46
C ALA A 276 -18.89 -33.49 -27.20
N ALA A 277 -17.62 -33.87 -27.05
CA ALA A 277 -16.93 -35.02 -27.60
C ALA A 277 -15.52 -35.18 -26.95
N VAL A 278 -15.01 -36.41 -27.06
CA VAL A 278 -13.64 -36.75 -27.50
C VAL A 278 -12.50 -36.63 -26.47
N THR A 279 -12.23 -37.80 -25.90
CA THR A 279 -10.91 -38.36 -25.60
C THR A 279 -9.95 -38.28 -26.79
N SER A 280 -8.72 -37.81 -26.59
CA SER A 280 -7.55 -38.30 -27.36
C SER A 280 -6.28 -38.27 -26.52
N SER A 281 -5.73 -39.47 -26.39
CA SER A 281 -4.42 -39.82 -25.84
C SER A 281 -3.25 -39.26 -26.65
N LEU A 282 -2.12 -39.07 -25.94
CA LEU A 282 -0.73 -39.40 -26.31
C LEU A 282 -0.32 -39.36 -27.78
N VAL A 283 0.72 -38.59 -28.13
CA VAL A 283 1.95 -39.10 -28.77
C VAL A 283 3.12 -38.13 -28.52
N THR A 284 4.26 -38.77 -28.24
CA THR A 284 5.65 -38.34 -28.06
C THR A 284 6.28 -37.54 -29.21
N ARG A 285 7.15 -36.57 -28.86
CA ARG A 285 8.57 -36.51 -29.21
C ARG A 285 9.30 -35.48 -28.36
#